data_AF-A0A1M4YUD0-F1
#
_entry.id   AF-A0A1M4YUD0-F1
#
_cell.length_a   1.000
_cell.length_b   1.000
_cell.length_c   1.000
_cell.angle_alpha   90.00
_cell.angle_beta   90.00
_cell.angle_gamma   90.00
#
_symmetry.space_group_name_H-M   'P 1'
#
loop_
_entity.id
_entity.type
_entity.pdbx_description
1 polymer ?
#
loop_
_entity_poly.entity_id
_entity_poly.type
_entity_poly.pdbx_seq_one_letter_code
_entity_poly.pdbx_strand_id
1 'polypeptide(L)' 'MERLFRSLKSEWIPEMGYSSVREAKQNISYYLMDYYNWQRPHQHNDGVPPALPRIGLGACPVLVDLYKNRNDT' A
#
# COMPACT_ATOMS: atom_id res chain seq x y z
N MET A 1 13.40 10.78 0.46
CA MET A 1 12.99 9.41 0.83
C MET A 1 11.77 9.48 1.75
N GLU A 2 10.62 9.04 1.26
CA GLU A 2 9.50 8.70 2.15
C GLU A 2 9.86 7.46 2.96
N ARG A 3 9.48 7.48 4.25
CA ARG A 3 9.82 6.42 5.20
C ARG A 3 8.55 5.66 5.53
N LEU A 4 8.44 4.43 5.04
CA LEU A 4 7.30 3.53 5.25
C LEU A 4 6.80 3.52 6.71
N PHE A 5 7.72 3.41 7.68
CA PHE A 5 7.31 3.37 9.09
C PHE A 5 6.79 4.71 9.63
N ARG A 6 7.23 5.85 9.06
CA ARG A 6 6.67 7.16 9.43
C ARG A 6 5.22 7.27 8.94
N SER A 7 4.98 6.95 7.67
CA SER A 7 3.63 7.05 7.10
C SER A 7 2.67 6.04 7.73
N LEU A 8 3.11 4.81 7.97
CA LEU A 8 2.31 3.80 8.68
C LEU A 8 1.87 4.33 10.05
N LYS A 9 2.80 4.92 10.81
CA LYS A 9 2.51 5.44 12.15
C LYS A 9 1.55 6.64 12.13
N SER A 10 1.67 7.55 11.15
CA SER A 10 0.87 8.78 11.13
C SER A 10 -0.48 8.64 10.44
N GLU A 11 -0.62 7.71 9.49
CA GLU A 11 -1.80 7.62 8.64
C GLU A 11 -2.70 6.44 9.00
N TRP A 12 -2.15 5.38 9.60
CA TRP A 12 -2.86 4.09 9.70
C TRP A 12 -2.94 3.51 11.11
N ILE A 13 -1.91 3.71 11.93
CA ILE A 13 -1.94 3.25 13.32
C ILE A 13 -2.88 4.14 14.13
N PRO A 14 -3.90 3.58 14.81
CA PRO A 14 -4.77 4.35 15.69
C PRO A 14 -3.98 4.96 16.86
N GLU A 15 -4.39 6.14 17.33
CA GLU A 15 -3.72 6.83 18.46
C GLU A 15 -3.72 5.99 19.74
N MET A 16 -4.83 5.29 20.00
CA MET A 16 -4.97 4.36 21.13
C MET A 16 -4.34 2.98 20.87
N GLY A 17 -3.77 2.75 19.68
CA GLY A 17 -3.26 1.46 19.24
C GLY A 17 -4.35 0.45 18.87
N TYR A 18 -3.93 -0.80 18.68
CA TYR A 18 -4.82 -1.92 18.36
C TYR A 18 -5.21 -2.69 19.61
N SER A 19 -6.45 -3.20 19.64
CA SER A 19 -6.98 -3.97 20.77
C SER A 19 -6.41 -5.38 20.84
N SER A 20 -5.88 -5.90 19.73
CA SER A 20 -5.24 -7.22 19.69
C SER A 20 -4.15 -7.31 18.61
N VAL A 21 -3.24 -8.28 18.78
CA VAL A 21 -2.23 -8.62 17.77
C VAL A 21 -2.89 -9.08 16.46
N ARG A 22 -4.05 -9.74 16.52
CA ARG A 22 -4.78 -10.19 15.34
C ARG A 22 -5.27 -9.00 14.51
N GLU A 23 -5.89 -8.02 15.17
CA GLU A 23 -6.33 -6.78 14.56
C GLU A 23 -5.15 -6.00 13.96
N ALA A 24 -4.06 -5.85 14.73
CA ALA A 24 -2.84 -5.19 14.26
C ALA A 24 -2.31 -5.85 12.98
N LYS A 25 -2.21 -7.19 12.95
CA LYS A 25 -1.74 -7.94 11.78
C LYS A 25 -2.64 -7.71 10.56
N GLN A 26 -3.95 -7.82 10.71
CA GLN A 26 -4.89 -7.61 9.60
C GLN A 26 -4.80 -6.18 9.07
N ASN A 27 -4.84 -5.20 9.96
CA ASN A 27 -4.89 -3.79 9.60
C ASN A 27 -3.58 -3.31 8.96
N ILE A 28 -2.42 -3.72 9.50
CA ILE A 28 -1.10 -3.42 8.91
C ILE A 28 -0.92 -4.16 7.58
N SER A 29 -1.41 -5.40 7.45
CA SER A 29 -1.33 -6.13 6.18
C SER A 29 -2.14 -5.42 5.10
N TYR A 30 -3.34 -4.94 5.43
CA TYR A 30 -4.17 -4.15 4.54
C TYR A 30 -3.48 -2.83 4.15
N TYR A 31 -2.88 -2.12 5.12
CA TYR A 31 -2.10 -0.92 4.84
C TYR A 31 -1.01 -1.16 3.80
N LEU A 32 -0.23 -2.22 3.97
CA LEU A 32 0.91 -2.49 3.10
C LEU A 32 0.47 -3.00 1.73
N MET A 33 -0.45 -3.97 1.69
CA MET A 33 -0.78 -4.72 0.49
C MET A 33 -1.76 -4.00 -0.42
N ASP A 34 -2.69 -3.23 0.13
CA ASP A 34 -3.71 -2.52 -0.67
C ASP A 34 -3.41 -1.02 -0.73
N TYR A 35 -3.27 -0.35 0.41
CA TYR A 35 -3.18 1.10 0.43
C TYR A 35 -1.80 1.65 0.02
N TYR A 36 -0.73 1.33 0.77
CA TYR A 36 0.61 1.90 0.59
C TYR A 36 1.20 1.64 -0.80
N ASN A 37 1.04 0.41 -1.29
CA ASN A 37 1.60 -0.02 -2.55
C ASN A 37 0.81 0.47 -3.78
N TRP A 38 -0.52 0.58 -3.69
CA TRP A 38 -1.37 0.83 -4.88
C TRP A 38 -2.14 2.13 -4.89
N GLN A 39 -2.32 2.79 -3.75
CA GLN A 39 -3.22 3.95 -3.62
C GLN A 39 -2.55 5.16 -2.99
N ARG A 40 -1.61 4.95 -2.06
CA ARG A 40 -0.96 6.02 -1.33
C ARG A 40 -0.14 6.88 -2.29
N PRO A 41 -0.39 8.20 -2.36
CA PRO A 41 0.44 9.08 -3.18
C PRO A 41 1.81 9.26 -2.53
N HIS A 42 2.88 9.11 -3.33
CA HIS A 42 4.26 9.33 -2.87
C HIS A 42 4.81 10.58 -3.52
N GLN A 43 5.23 11.56 -2.72
CA GLN A 43 5.77 12.84 -3.19
C GLN A 43 7.03 12.65 -4.05
N HIS A 44 7.85 11.63 -3.74
CA HIS A 44 9.02 11.32 -4.55
C HIS A 44 8.69 10.64 -5.89
N ASN A 45 7.45 10.15 -6.02
CA ASN A 45 6.94 9.53 -7.23
C ASN A 45 5.93 10.42 -7.97
N ASP A 46 5.98 11.75 -7.79
CA ASP A 46 5.02 12.70 -8.36
C ASP A 46 3.56 12.36 -8.00
N GLY A 47 3.35 11.85 -6.79
CA GLY A 47 2.04 11.40 -6.32
C GLY A 47 1.65 9.99 -6.77
N VAL A 48 2.52 9.25 -7.47
CA VAL A 48 2.23 7.90 -7.94
C VAL A 48 2.57 6.83 -6.88
N PRO A 49 1.67 5.87 -6.60
CA PRO A 49 1.93 4.72 -5.74
C PRO A 49 3.11 3.85 -6.21
N PRO A 50 3.82 3.14 -5.32
CA PRO A 50 5.05 2.41 -5.66
C PRO A 50 4.85 1.24 -6.62
N ALA A 51 3.71 0.55 -6.53
CA ALA A 51 3.39 -0.58 -7.40
C ALA A 51 2.78 -0.14 -8.75
N LEU A 52 2.45 1.14 -8.89
CA LEU A 52 2.13 1.73 -10.18
C LEU A 52 3.44 2.26 -10.78
N PRO A 53 3.99 1.63 -11.82
CA PRO A 53 5.17 2.17 -12.45
C PRO A 53 4.78 3.51 -13.12
N ARG A 54 5.68 4.50 -13.10
CA ARG A 54 5.55 5.69 -13.97
C ARG A 54 5.74 5.20 -15.40
N ILE A 55 4.65 4.81 -16.06
CA ILE A 55 4.71 4.32 -17.43
C ILE A 55 4.16 5.41 -18.32
N GLY A 56 5.06 6.13 -18.97
CA GLY A 56 4.75 6.62 -20.30
C GLY A 56 4.33 5.41 -21.13
N LEU A 57 3.06 5.38 -21.53
CA LEU A 57 2.50 4.60 -22.62
C LEU A 57 3.10 3.17 -22.77
N GLY A 58 2.55 2.21 -22.01
CA GLY A 58 2.53 0.81 -22.46
C GLY A 58 3.20 -0.25 -21.59
N ALA A 59 2.94 -0.33 -20.28
CA ALA A 59 3.06 -1.64 -19.62
C ALA A 59 1.71 -2.34 -19.63
N CYS A 60 1.80 -3.60 -20.04
CA CYS A 60 0.71 -4.52 -20.24
C CYS A 60 -0.23 -4.56 -19.04
N PRO A 61 -1.57 -4.44 -19.25
CA PRO A 61 -2.59 -4.55 -18.20
C PRO A 61 -2.46 -5.82 -17.33
N VAL A 62 -1.85 -6.87 -17.90
CA VAL A 62 -1.72 -8.21 -17.34
C VAL A 62 -1.00 -8.25 -15.98
N LEU A 63 -0.08 -7.33 -15.66
CA LEU A 63 0.67 -7.38 -14.40
C LEU A 63 -0.11 -6.85 -13.19
N VAL A 64 -1.05 -5.93 -13.39
CA VAL A 64 -1.87 -5.36 -12.29
C VAL A 64 -2.88 -6.42 -11.80
N ASP A 65 -3.46 -7.17 -12.73
CA ASP A 65 -4.45 -8.20 -12.41
C ASP A 65 -3.85 -9.39 -11.65
N LEU A 66 -2.56 -9.70 -11.85
CA LEU A 66 -1.91 -10.87 -11.22
C LEU A 66 -1.70 -10.73 -9.70
N TYR A 67 -1.62 -9.51 -9.16
CA TYR A 67 -1.44 -9.32 -7.71
C TYR A 67 -2.76 -9.18 -6.95
N LYS A 68 -3.78 -8.57 -7.56
CA LYS A 68 -5.13 -8.49 -6.98
C LYS A 68 -5.79 -9.87 -6.90
N ASN A 69 -5.77 -10.63 -7.99
CA ASN A 69 -6.45 -11.94 -8.08
C ASN A 69 -5.82 -13.07 -7.24
N ARG A 70 -4.66 -12.87 -6.61
CA ARG A 70 -4.01 -13.92 -5.79
C ARG A 70 -4.50 -13.95 -4.33
N ASN A 71 -5.27 -12.95 -3.89
CA ASN A 71 -5.78 -12.86 -2.51
C ASN A 71 -7.30 -13.06 -2.40
N ASP A 72 -7.97 -13.42 -3.50
CA ASP A 72 -9.42 -13.68 -3.56
C ASP A 72 -9.77 -15.19 -3.52
N THR A 73 -8.88 -16.05 -2.99
CA THR A 73 -9.13 -17.49 -2.76
C THR A 73 -8.84 -17.88 -1.32
#